data_AF-A0A9D2QDZ3-F1
#
_entry.id   AF-A0A9D2QDZ3-F1
#
_cell.length_a   1.000
_cell.length_b   1.000
_cell.length_c   1.000
_cell.angle_alpha   90.00
_cell.angle_beta   90.00
_cell.angle_gamma   90.00
#
_symmetry.space_group_name_H-M   'P 1'
#
loop_
_entity.id
_entity.type
_entity.pdbx_description
1 polymer ?
#
loop_
_entity_poly.entity_id
_entity_poly.type
_entity_poly.pdbx_seq_one_letter_code
_entity_poly.pdbx_strand_id
1 'polypeptide(L)'
;MNTHRATGAHRRTARLRNSKVARGVLSLLTAASVGLGITVAAQPATAAPNGNVVVIGDSYAANPDQYYNTFRNVDGFVPDNYPRQSGCLQAPNSWPRQLSKRHGVPVNDWSCSGLTSKRAISRVDAAHRAGDIHAGTRTVVLNYGMNNHGPNGTDNGADILNPGDVRNRFLAETRAAVNKVRAYAPNAKIVFAGQMSITSNGMFCFLNVVPNLPAGLPVPVLSDVERWVRSMQAEAATRNNINFVDLKAETANRGTCAPDNQRFISGIIDTTTPHYNMIIHPNLKGSNWVADRMSRSL
;
A
#
# COMPACT_ATOMS: atom_id res chain seq x y z
N MET A 1 68.14 -12.04 -20.17
CA MET A 1 68.49 -12.33 -18.77
C MET A 1 67.53 -13.38 -18.22
N ASN A 2 68.05 -14.62 -18.18
CA ASN A 2 67.74 -15.79 -17.34
C ASN A 2 66.54 -15.73 -16.37
N THR A 3 65.50 -16.56 -16.59
CA THR A 3 65.23 -17.91 -15.99
C THR A 3 64.74 -17.85 -14.53
N HIS A 4 63.56 -18.39 -14.18
CA HIS A 4 63.38 -19.82 -13.94
C HIS A 4 61.98 -20.37 -14.27
N ARG A 5 62.01 -21.64 -14.66
CA ARG A 5 60.94 -22.58 -15.05
C ARG A 5 60.97 -23.76 -14.06
N ALA A 6 59.92 -24.58 -14.12
CA ALA A 6 59.80 -26.00 -13.72
C ALA A 6 59.09 -26.24 -12.37
N THR A 7 58.22 -27.25 -12.12
CA THR A 7 57.74 -28.46 -12.84
C THR A 7 56.66 -29.11 -11.94
N GLY A 8 55.55 -29.69 -12.43
CA GLY A 8 55.36 -31.12 -12.77
C GLY A 8 53.97 -31.57 -12.25
N ALA A 9 53.02 -32.06 -13.08
CA ALA A 9 52.79 -33.47 -13.51
C ALA A 9 52.49 -34.42 -12.31
N HIS A 10 51.43 -35.23 -12.22
CA HIS A 10 50.88 -36.19 -13.20
C HIS A 10 49.54 -36.84 -12.76
N ARG A 11 48.63 -37.00 -13.73
CA ARG A 11 47.89 -38.22 -14.16
C ARG A 11 47.04 -39.12 -13.22
N ARG A 12 45.79 -39.29 -13.70
CA ARG A 12 45.07 -40.53 -14.10
C ARG A 12 44.33 -41.42 -13.07
N THR A 13 42.99 -41.34 -13.16
CA THR A 13 42.02 -42.43 -13.43
C THR A 13 42.36 -43.88 -13.04
N ALA A 14 41.47 -44.51 -12.27
CA ALA A 14 41.08 -45.91 -12.49
C ALA A 14 39.65 -46.18 -11.97
N ARG A 15 38.76 -46.56 -12.91
CA ARG A 15 37.53 -47.31 -12.66
C ARG A 15 37.91 -48.78 -12.50
N LEU A 16 37.34 -49.48 -11.52
CA LEU A 16 37.25 -50.94 -11.55
C LEU A 16 35.83 -51.39 -11.18
N ARG A 17 35.38 -52.39 -11.94
CA ARG A 17 34.04 -53.00 -12.01
C ARG A 17 33.99 -54.28 -11.15
N ASN A 18 32.79 -54.56 -10.65
CA ASN A 18 32.14 -55.86 -10.43
C ASN A 18 32.81 -56.95 -9.58
N SER A 19 32.05 -57.44 -8.60
CA SER A 19 31.70 -58.88 -8.49
C SER A 19 30.51 -59.10 -7.55
N LYS A 20 29.53 -59.89 -8.02
CA LYS A 20 28.40 -60.46 -7.24
C LYS A 20 28.82 -61.81 -6.61
N VAL A 21 27.93 -62.34 -5.75
CA VAL A 21 27.79 -63.74 -5.22
C VAL A 21 28.41 -63.92 -3.82
N ALA A 22 27.79 -64.50 -2.77
CA ALA A 22 26.41 -64.88 -2.45
C ALA A 22 26.27 -65.20 -0.93
N ARG A 23 25.04 -64.97 -0.41
CA ARG A 23 24.27 -65.68 0.66
C ARG A 23 24.95 -66.13 1.97
N GLY A 24 24.47 -65.56 3.08
CA GLY A 24 24.45 -66.14 4.44
C GLY A 24 23.30 -65.52 5.23
N VAL A 25 22.55 -66.34 5.98
CA VAL A 25 21.17 -66.15 6.43
C VAL A 25 21.05 -65.46 7.81
N LEU A 26 20.09 -64.52 7.88
CA LEU A 26 19.22 -64.13 9.01
C LEU A 26 19.82 -63.67 10.36
N SER A 27 19.59 -62.40 10.69
CA SER A 27 19.13 -61.99 12.02
C SER A 27 18.32 -60.69 11.91
N LEU A 28 17.07 -60.78 12.33
CA LEU A 28 16.07 -59.72 12.34
C LEU A 28 16.45 -58.61 13.34
N LEU A 29 16.64 -57.40 12.86
CA LEU A 29 16.42 -56.16 13.61
C LEU A 29 15.82 -55.12 12.66
N THR A 30 14.51 -55.19 12.44
CA THR A 30 13.74 -54.07 11.90
C THR A 30 13.71 -52.97 12.95
N ALA A 31 14.71 -52.10 12.95
CA ALA A 31 14.58 -50.79 13.56
C ALA A 31 13.63 -49.97 12.67
N ALA A 32 12.33 -50.01 12.99
CA ALA A 32 11.38 -49.04 12.49
C ALA A 32 11.74 -47.67 13.09
N SER A 33 12.67 -46.97 12.45
CA SER A 33 12.82 -45.53 12.66
C SER A 33 11.57 -44.86 12.09
N VAL A 34 10.53 -44.75 12.91
CA VAL A 34 9.46 -43.79 12.71
C VAL A 34 10.13 -42.42 12.80
N GLY A 35 10.58 -41.92 11.66
CA GLY A 35 10.90 -40.52 11.53
C GLY A 35 9.60 -39.78 11.79
N LEU A 36 9.44 -39.26 13.01
CA LEU A 36 8.52 -38.16 13.27
C LEU A 36 9.04 -36.96 12.48
N GLY A 37 8.75 -36.96 11.18
CA GLY A 37 8.75 -35.75 10.39
C GLY A 37 7.69 -34.86 11.02
N ILE A 38 8.13 -33.92 11.85
CA ILE A 38 7.30 -32.80 12.25
C ILE A 38 7.09 -31.99 10.98
N THR A 39 6.13 -32.39 10.16
CA THR A 39 5.55 -31.49 9.18
C THR A 39 4.87 -30.41 9.99
N VAL A 40 5.56 -29.27 10.16
CA VAL A 40 4.90 -28.03 10.55
C VAL A 40 3.94 -27.72 9.41
N ALA A 41 2.71 -28.23 9.51
CA ALA A 41 1.64 -27.80 8.63
C ALA A 41 1.54 -26.29 8.84
N ALA A 42 1.86 -25.51 7.80
CA ALA A 42 1.57 -24.09 7.81
C ALA A 42 0.08 -23.97 8.13
N GLN A 43 -0.25 -23.33 9.25
CA GLN A 43 -1.65 -23.06 9.56
C GLN A 43 -2.23 -22.33 8.35
N PRO A 44 -3.34 -22.80 7.76
CA PRO A 44 -3.98 -22.07 6.67
C PRO A 44 -4.23 -20.67 7.19
N ALA A 45 -3.78 -19.66 6.44
CA ALA A 45 -4.10 -18.27 6.75
C ALA A 45 -5.62 -18.21 6.92
N THR A 46 -6.07 -17.93 8.14
CA THR A 46 -7.50 -17.80 8.42
C THR A 46 -8.00 -16.62 7.62
N ALA A 47 -8.83 -16.87 6.62
CA ALA A 47 -9.44 -15.83 5.82
C ALA A 47 -10.13 -14.81 6.73
N ALA A 48 -10.10 -13.55 6.31
CA ALA A 48 -10.84 -12.50 6.98
C ALA A 48 -12.34 -12.86 7.08
N PRO A 49 -13.07 -12.31 8.06
CA PRO A 49 -14.50 -12.57 8.18
C PRO A 49 -15.24 -12.12 6.91
N ASN A 50 -16.27 -12.87 6.53
CA ASN A 50 -17.20 -12.44 5.48
C ASN A 50 -17.76 -11.05 5.82
N GLY A 51 -17.95 -10.23 4.78
CA GLY A 51 -18.42 -8.87 4.98
C GLY A 51 -17.31 -7.83 5.19
N ASN A 52 -16.03 -8.25 5.17
CA ASN A 52 -14.91 -7.33 5.36
C ASN A 52 -14.76 -6.30 4.23
N VAL A 53 -14.11 -5.20 4.60
CA VAL A 53 -13.72 -4.11 3.70
C VAL A 53 -12.21 -4.09 3.61
N VAL A 54 -11.69 -4.17 2.39
CA VAL A 54 -10.24 -4.12 2.15
C VAL A 54 -9.87 -2.78 1.56
N VAL A 55 -8.89 -2.09 2.15
CA VAL A 55 -8.42 -0.79 1.64
C VAL A 55 -7.06 -0.96 0.97
N ILE A 56 -7.01 -0.76 -0.34
CA ILE A 56 -5.78 -0.65 -1.12
C ILE A 56 -5.52 0.85 -1.35
N GLY A 57 -4.71 1.46 -0.48
CA GLY A 57 -4.50 2.90 -0.49
C GLY A 57 -3.05 3.35 -0.37
N ASP A 58 -2.80 4.62 -0.60
CA ASP A 58 -1.50 5.24 -0.40
C ASP A 58 -1.35 5.87 1.01
N SER A 59 -0.48 6.87 1.16
CA SER A 59 -0.29 7.58 2.43
C SER A 59 -1.51 8.39 2.88
N TYR A 60 -2.45 8.74 2.00
CA TYR A 60 -3.70 9.38 2.42
C TYR A 60 -4.64 8.40 3.14
N ALA A 61 -4.50 7.11 2.87
CA ALA A 61 -5.16 6.05 3.63
C ALA A 61 -4.33 5.59 4.83
N ALA A 62 -3.04 5.32 4.65
CA ALA A 62 -2.20 4.79 5.72
C ALA A 62 -1.90 5.84 6.81
N ASN A 63 -1.64 7.08 6.37
CA ASN A 63 -1.35 8.26 7.16
C ASN A 63 -0.45 8.01 8.39
N PRO A 64 0.67 7.28 8.27
CA PRO A 64 1.52 6.97 9.41
C PRO A 64 2.17 8.23 9.98
N ASP A 65 2.74 8.10 11.17
CA ASP A 65 3.62 9.12 11.74
C ASP A 65 4.80 9.39 10.78
N GLN A 66 5.07 10.67 10.54
CA GLN A 66 6.09 11.14 9.60
C GLN A 66 7.46 10.56 9.95
N TYR A 67 7.85 10.60 11.21
CA TYR A 67 9.18 10.17 11.65
C TYR A 67 9.28 8.66 11.58
N TYR A 68 8.30 7.94 12.12
CA TYR A 68 8.29 6.48 12.02
C TYR A 68 8.31 5.99 10.59
N ASN A 69 7.57 6.62 9.68
CA ASN A 69 7.58 6.24 8.28
C ASN A 69 8.91 6.59 7.58
N THR A 70 9.54 7.69 7.94
CA THR A 70 10.85 8.12 7.38
C THR A 70 11.96 7.15 7.80
N PHE A 71 11.97 6.75 9.07
CA PHE A 71 13.00 5.88 9.65
C PHE A 71 12.53 4.42 9.81
N ARG A 72 11.54 3.99 9.02
CA ARG A 72 10.94 2.65 9.13
C ARG A 72 11.91 1.47 8.92
N ASN A 73 13.06 1.74 8.32
CA ASN A 73 14.13 0.76 8.06
C ASN A 73 15.25 0.84 9.11
N VAL A 74 15.13 1.71 10.12
CA VAL A 74 16.09 1.80 11.22
C VAL A 74 15.58 0.91 12.35
N ASP A 75 16.34 -0.13 12.68
CA ASP A 75 15.98 -1.10 13.70
C ASP A 75 15.70 -0.41 15.05
N GLY A 76 14.59 -0.81 15.69
CA GLY A 76 14.16 -0.27 16.98
C GLY A 76 13.59 1.15 16.95
N PHE A 77 13.57 1.86 15.81
CA PHE A 77 13.04 3.23 15.75
C PHE A 77 11.50 3.27 15.81
N VAL A 78 10.84 2.34 15.13
CA VAL A 78 9.39 2.25 15.11
C VAL A 78 8.94 1.29 16.21
N PRO A 79 8.07 1.71 17.15
CA PRO A 79 7.52 0.80 18.14
C PRO A 79 6.92 -0.46 17.52
N ASP A 80 7.17 -1.62 18.14
CA ASP A 80 6.70 -2.92 17.62
C ASP A 80 5.17 -2.99 17.53
N ASN A 81 4.48 -2.30 18.45
CA ASN A 81 3.03 -2.21 18.48
C ASN A 81 2.45 -1.14 17.52
N TYR A 82 3.29 -0.42 16.76
CA TYR A 82 2.79 0.53 15.77
C TYR A 82 2.07 -0.24 14.65
N PRO A 83 0.79 0.07 14.35
CA PRO A 83 0.02 -0.71 13.40
C PRO A 83 0.68 -0.73 12.03
N ARG A 84 0.75 -1.91 11.43
CA ARG A 84 1.35 -2.11 10.11
C ARG A 84 0.73 -3.29 9.42
N GLN A 85 0.73 -3.27 8.09
CA GLN A 85 0.38 -4.43 7.28
C GLN A 85 1.50 -4.70 6.29
N SER A 86 2.13 -5.89 6.40
CA SER A 86 3.21 -6.33 5.51
C SER A 86 4.26 -5.22 5.29
N GLY A 87 4.82 -4.71 6.41
CA GLY A 87 5.86 -3.67 6.43
C GLY A 87 5.39 -2.23 6.21
N CYS A 88 4.14 -2.01 5.81
CA CYS A 88 3.58 -0.66 5.63
C CYS A 88 2.94 -0.16 6.93
N LEU A 89 3.50 0.91 7.51
CA LEU A 89 2.97 1.55 8.71
C LEU A 89 1.62 2.24 8.44
N GLN A 90 0.72 2.16 9.40
CA GLN A 90 -0.63 2.73 9.33
C GLN A 90 -0.97 3.36 10.68
N ALA A 91 -1.35 4.64 10.68
CA ALA A 91 -1.66 5.28 11.95
C ALA A 91 -2.99 4.78 12.54
N PRO A 92 -3.10 4.67 13.87
CA PRO A 92 -4.35 4.26 14.53
C PRO A 92 -5.51 5.25 14.32
N ASN A 93 -5.20 6.50 13.99
CA ASN A 93 -6.15 7.57 13.66
C ASN A 93 -6.38 7.77 12.15
N SER A 94 -5.86 6.90 11.29
CA SER A 94 -6.10 6.93 9.84
C SER A 94 -7.56 6.63 9.48
N TRP A 95 -8.03 7.08 8.32
CA TRP A 95 -9.44 6.92 7.95
C TRP A 95 -9.92 5.46 7.87
N PRO A 96 -9.13 4.46 7.41
CA PRO A 96 -9.55 3.06 7.44
C PRO A 96 -9.74 2.55 8.87
N ARG A 97 -8.87 2.96 9.80
CA ARG A 97 -8.97 2.61 11.22
C ARG A 97 -10.15 3.32 11.89
N GLN A 98 -10.39 4.58 11.54
CA GLN A 98 -11.57 5.32 12.01
C GLN A 98 -12.87 4.75 11.43
N LEU A 99 -12.89 4.26 10.20
CA LEU A 99 -14.04 3.58 9.61
C LEU A 99 -14.43 2.35 10.44
N SER A 100 -13.45 1.52 10.79
CA SER A 100 -13.69 0.36 11.65
C SER A 100 -14.17 0.77 13.05
N LYS A 101 -13.44 1.68 13.70
CA LYS A 101 -13.73 2.13 15.07
C LYS A 101 -15.10 2.81 15.21
N ARG A 102 -15.50 3.61 14.23
CA ARG A 102 -16.72 4.46 14.30
C ARG A 102 -17.97 3.76 13.80
N HIS A 103 -17.82 2.85 12.82
CA HIS A 103 -18.96 2.23 12.12
C HIS A 103 -19.02 0.71 12.29
N GLY A 104 -18.15 0.11 13.11
CA GLY A 104 -18.13 -1.33 13.38
C GLY A 104 -17.82 -2.19 12.15
N VAL A 105 -17.20 -1.59 11.12
CA VAL A 105 -16.86 -2.29 9.88
C VAL A 105 -15.57 -3.09 10.06
N PRO A 106 -15.54 -4.39 9.77
CA PRO A 106 -14.27 -5.14 9.72
C PRO A 106 -13.43 -4.63 8.55
N VAL A 107 -12.31 -3.96 8.85
CA VAL A 107 -11.42 -3.37 7.85
C VAL A 107 -10.07 -4.07 7.84
N ASN A 108 -9.70 -4.63 6.69
CA ASN A 108 -8.36 -5.09 6.39
C ASN A 108 -7.64 -3.98 5.62
N ASP A 109 -6.85 -3.20 6.35
CA ASP A 109 -6.14 -2.07 5.79
C ASP A 109 -4.82 -2.53 5.16
N TRP A 110 -4.72 -2.42 3.83
CA TRP A 110 -3.54 -2.72 3.02
C TRP A 110 -2.89 -1.46 2.45
N SER A 111 -3.27 -0.29 2.97
CA SER A 111 -2.67 0.97 2.56
C SER A 111 -1.16 1.05 2.86
N CYS A 112 -0.43 1.84 2.07
CA CYS A 112 1.01 1.99 2.19
C CYS A 112 1.51 3.34 1.68
N SER A 113 2.35 4.02 2.45
CA SER A 113 2.97 5.27 1.99
C SER A 113 3.77 5.08 0.71
N GLY A 114 3.54 5.94 -0.28
CA GLY A 114 4.18 5.88 -1.59
C GLY A 114 3.57 4.86 -2.57
N LEU A 115 2.41 4.27 -2.26
CA LEU A 115 1.74 3.35 -3.17
C LEU A 115 1.32 4.08 -4.47
N THR A 116 1.70 3.52 -5.61
CA THR A 116 1.25 3.91 -6.96
C THR A 116 0.25 2.90 -7.50
N SER A 117 -0.44 3.22 -8.60
CA SER A 117 -1.30 2.26 -9.30
C SER A 117 -0.58 0.96 -9.68
N LYS A 118 0.69 1.02 -10.11
CA LYS A 118 1.50 -0.17 -10.42
C LYS A 118 1.64 -1.09 -9.21
N ARG A 119 2.01 -0.52 -8.05
CA ARG A 119 2.21 -1.28 -6.81
C ARG A 119 0.88 -1.73 -6.18
N ALA A 120 -0.22 -1.04 -6.47
CA ALA A 120 -1.56 -1.46 -6.04
C ALA A 120 -1.92 -2.86 -6.57
N ILE A 121 -1.50 -3.22 -7.79
CA ILE A 121 -1.71 -4.56 -8.37
C ILE A 121 -1.11 -5.64 -7.47
N SER A 122 0.16 -5.51 -7.10
CA SER A 122 0.83 -6.48 -6.21
C SER A 122 0.27 -6.45 -4.80
N ARG A 123 -0.26 -5.31 -4.36
CA ARG A 123 -0.90 -5.18 -3.04
C ARG A 123 -2.23 -5.94 -2.98
N VAL A 124 -3.01 -5.93 -4.06
CA VAL A 124 -4.20 -6.79 -4.21
C VAL A 124 -3.83 -8.27 -4.13
N ASP A 125 -2.76 -8.71 -4.81
CA ASP A 125 -2.31 -10.10 -4.72
C ASP A 125 -1.88 -10.48 -3.30
N ALA A 126 -1.18 -9.58 -2.61
CA ALA A 126 -0.73 -9.83 -1.25
C ALA A 126 -1.90 -9.92 -0.27
N ALA A 127 -2.90 -9.05 -0.42
CA ALA A 127 -4.14 -9.10 0.35
C ALA A 127 -4.91 -10.40 0.11
N HIS A 128 -4.98 -10.86 -1.15
CA HIS A 128 -5.59 -12.15 -1.45
C HIS A 128 -4.83 -13.32 -0.82
N ARG A 129 -3.49 -13.37 -0.96
CA ARG A 129 -2.66 -14.44 -0.36
C ARG A 129 -2.73 -14.49 1.16
N ALA A 130 -2.94 -13.35 1.80
CA ALA A 130 -3.15 -13.26 3.25
C ALA A 130 -4.55 -13.72 3.69
N GLY A 131 -5.47 -13.97 2.75
CA GLY A 131 -6.86 -14.31 3.04
C GLY A 131 -7.77 -13.11 3.27
N ASP A 132 -7.31 -11.88 3.02
CA ASP A 132 -8.06 -10.65 3.27
C ASP A 132 -8.96 -10.25 2.10
N ILE A 133 -8.54 -10.53 0.85
CA ILE A 133 -9.44 -10.47 -0.32
C ILE A 133 -9.83 -11.90 -0.68
N HIS A 134 -11.11 -12.20 -0.56
CA HIS A 134 -11.68 -13.53 -0.80
C HIS A 134 -13.13 -13.41 -1.30
N ALA A 135 -13.76 -14.54 -1.63
CA ALA A 135 -15.12 -14.57 -2.19
C ALA A 135 -16.19 -13.96 -1.26
N GLY A 136 -15.91 -13.84 0.04
CA GLY A 136 -16.79 -13.24 1.05
C GLY A 136 -16.52 -11.75 1.33
N THR A 137 -15.53 -11.15 0.64
CA THR A 137 -15.24 -9.72 0.79
C THR A 137 -16.40 -8.86 0.29
N ARG A 138 -16.82 -7.89 1.11
CA ARG A 138 -17.95 -7.01 0.77
C ARG A 138 -17.52 -5.86 -0.14
N THR A 139 -16.41 -5.22 0.19
CA THR A 139 -15.96 -4.03 -0.51
C THR A 139 -14.45 -3.99 -0.61
N VAL A 140 -13.92 -3.64 -1.78
CA VAL A 140 -12.52 -3.23 -1.94
C VAL A 140 -12.47 -1.74 -2.28
N VAL A 141 -11.79 -0.96 -1.45
CA VAL A 141 -11.58 0.48 -1.66
C VAL A 141 -10.21 0.70 -2.27
N LEU A 142 -10.16 1.44 -3.38
CA LEU A 142 -8.95 1.93 -4.02
C LEU A 142 -8.74 3.40 -3.63
N ASN A 143 -7.57 3.78 -3.12
CA ASN A 143 -7.28 5.16 -2.73
C ASN A 143 -5.82 5.54 -3.01
N TYR A 144 -5.51 5.81 -4.27
CA TYR A 144 -4.16 6.18 -4.72
C TYR A 144 -4.21 7.05 -5.97
N GLY A 145 -3.10 7.71 -6.29
CA GLY A 145 -2.89 8.37 -7.58
C GLY A 145 -1.90 9.52 -7.54
N MET A 146 -1.77 10.21 -6.40
CA MET A 146 -0.83 11.33 -6.26
C MET A 146 0.63 10.89 -6.47
N ASN A 147 1.00 9.73 -5.91
CA ASN A 147 2.35 9.17 -6.02
C ASN A 147 2.78 8.83 -7.46
N ASN A 148 1.85 8.73 -8.41
CA ASN A 148 2.16 8.50 -9.82
C ASN A 148 2.82 9.71 -10.49
N HIS A 149 2.70 10.90 -9.91
CA HIS A 149 3.31 12.15 -10.41
C HIS A 149 4.64 12.50 -9.73
N GLY A 150 5.16 11.63 -8.85
CA GLY A 150 6.38 11.86 -8.09
C GLY A 150 7.44 10.77 -8.29
N PRO A 151 8.47 10.72 -7.43
CA PRO A 151 9.57 9.76 -7.55
C PRO A 151 9.11 8.30 -7.64
N ASN A 152 8.09 7.91 -6.87
CA ASN A 152 7.53 6.55 -6.95
C ASN A 152 6.92 6.26 -8.33
N GLY A 153 6.37 7.26 -9.02
CA GLY A 153 5.89 7.13 -10.39
C GLY A 153 7.05 6.83 -11.35
N THR A 154 8.13 7.60 -11.26
CA THR A 154 9.37 7.40 -12.01
C THR A 154 9.98 6.01 -11.76
N ASP A 155 10.06 5.58 -10.49
CA ASP A 155 10.57 4.25 -10.12
C ASP A 155 9.73 3.11 -10.71
N ASN A 156 8.43 3.37 -10.95
CA ASN A 156 7.52 2.44 -11.61
C ASN A 156 7.45 2.64 -13.13
N GLY A 157 8.36 3.44 -13.69
CA GLY A 157 8.59 3.64 -15.11
C GLY A 157 7.69 4.69 -15.77
N ALA A 158 6.98 5.53 -15.00
CA ALA A 158 6.21 6.64 -15.57
C ALA A 158 7.14 7.81 -15.95
N ASP A 159 6.90 8.41 -17.10
CA ASP A 159 7.43 9.72 -17.45
C ASP A 159 6.56 10.79 -16.77
N ILE A 160 6.96 11.20 -15.56
CA ILE A 160 6.18 12.14 -14.75
C ILE A 160 6.11 13.56 -15.34
N LEU A 161 6.95 13.88 -16.32
CA LEU A 161 6.90 15.15 -17.06
C LEU A 161 5.89 15.09 -18.22
N ASN A 162 5.36 13.91 -18.54
CA ASN A 162 4.32 13.70 -19.53
C ASN A 162 3.01 13.25 -18.84
N PRO A 163 2.07 14.17 -18.57
CA PRO A 163 0.80 13.83 -17.94
C PRO A 163 -0.01 12.77 -18.70
N GLY A 164 0.17 12.67 -20.02
CA GLY A 164 -0.45 11.65 -20.86
C GLY A 164 0.06 10.24 -20.56
N ASP A 165 1.37 10.09 -20.36
CA ASP A 165 1.98 8.80 -19.97
C ASP A 165 1.50 8.38 -18.57
N VAL A 166 1.58 9.28 -17.59
CA VAL A 166 1.10 9.04 -16.22
C VAL A 166 -0.35 8.56 -16.23
N ARG A 167 -1.21 9.25 -16.99
CA ARG A 167 -2.62 8.87 -17.17
C ARG A 167 -2.80 7.51 -17.79
N ASN A 168 -2.16 7.24 -18.93
CA ASN A 168 -2.36 5.98 -19.64
C ASN A 168 -1.92 4.78 -18.79
N ARG A 169 -0.81 4.91 -18.07
CA ARG A 169 -0.33 3.91 -17.10
C ARG A 169 -1.31 3.73 -15.95
N PHE A 170 -1.74 4.82 -15.33
CA PHE A 170 -2.69 4.79 -14.22
C PHE A 170 -3.98 4.03 -14.60
N LEU A 171 -4.55 4.33 -15.77
CA LEU A 171 -5.76 3.68 -16.26
C LEU A 171 -5.54 2.18 -16.53
N ALA A 172 -4.42 1.81 -17.17
CA ALA A 172 -4.10 0.42 -17.47
C ALA A 172 -3.85 -0.41 -16.19
N GLU A 173 -3.12 0.16 -15.24
CA GLU A 173 -2.76 -0.50 -13.99
C GLU A 173 -3.96 -0.62 -13.04
N THR A 174 -4.80 0.42 -12.96
CA THR A 174 -6.05 0.35 -12.18
C THR A 174 -6.97 -0.72 -12.75
N ARG A 175 -7.10 -0.83 -14.07
CA ARG A 175 -7.86 -1.92 -14.71
C ARG A 175 -7.31 -3.30 -14.32
N ALA A 176 -5.98 -3.46 -14.29
CA ALA A 176 -5.37 -4.72 -13.86
C ALA A 176 -5.67 -5.04 -12.38
N ALA A 177 -5.61 -4.05 -11.49
CA ALA A 177 -5.97 -4.22 -10.09
C ALA A 177 -7.45 -4.59 -9.92
N VAL A 178 -8.37 -3.90 -10.62
CA VAL A 178 -9.81 -4.20 -10.61
C VAL A 178 -10.09 -5.62 -11.09
N ASN A 179 -9.46 -6.05 -12.19
CA ASN A 179 -9.65 -7.40 -12.72
C ASN A 179 -9.22 -8.47 -11.71
N LYS A 180 -8.13 -8.25 -10.98
CA LYS A 180 -7.69 -9.14 -9.90
C LYS A 180 -8.68 -9.17 -8.74
N VAL A 181 -9.18 -8.00 -8.31
CA VAL A 181 -10.22 -7.95 -7.27
C VAL A 181 -11.45 -8.74 -7.71
N ARG A 182 -11.93 -8.58 -8.95
CA ARG A 182 -13.07 -9.35 -9.47
C ARG A 182 -12.81 -10.86 -9.52
N ALA A 183 -11.58 -11.28 -9.80
CA ALA A 183 -11.22 -12.69 -9.79
C ALA A 183 -11.20 -13.28 -8.38
N TYR A 184 -10.71 -12.53 -7.39
CA TYR A 184 -10.55 -13.00 -6.01
C TYR A 184 -11.82 -12.82 -5.14
N ALA A 185 -12.61 -11.79 -5.44
CA ALA A 185 -13.80 -11.39 -4.72
C ALA A 185 -14.92 -10.98 -5.71
N PRO A 186 -15.52 -11.95 -6.42
CA PRO A 186 -16.45 -11.68 -7.53
C PRO A 186 -17.72 -10.91 -7.13
N ASN A 187 -18.10 -10.96 -5.85
CA ASN A 187 -19.29 -10.27 -5.33
C ASN A 187 -18.96 -8.95 -4.63
N ALA A 188 -17.68 -8.58 -4.51
CA ALA A 188 -17.29 -7.36 -3.82
C ALA A 188 -17.67 -6.12 -4.63
N LYS A 189 -18.24 -5.12 -3.97
CA LYS A 189 -18.28 -3.76 -4.52
C LYS A 189 -16.85 -3.23 -4.61
N ILE A 190 -16.55 -2.51 -5.68
CA ILE A 190 -15.26 -1.82 -5.80
C ILE A 190 -15.56 -0.32 -5.80
N VAL A 191 -14.88 0.41 -4.93
CA VAL A 191 -15.05 1.86 -4.77
C VAL A 191 -13.70 2.52 -4.91
N PHE A 192 -13.58 3.48 -5.81
CA PHE A 192 -12.44 4.37 -5.89
C PHE A 192 -12.70 5.60 -5.01
N ALA A 193 -12.05 5.67 -3.86
CA ALA A 193 -12.04 6.84 -3.01
C ALA A 193 -11.00 7.84 -3.56
N GLY A 194 -11.48 9.00 -4.01
CA GLY A 194 -10.64 10.01 -4.63
C GLY A 194 -9.60 10.61 -3.68
N GLN A 195 -8.66 11.36 -4.24
CA GLN A 195 -7.73 12.17 -3.46
C GLN A 195 -8.48 13.28 -2.72
N MET A 196 -8.09 13.62 -1.48
CA MET A 196 -8.64 14.80 -0.79
C MET A 196 -8.03 16.09 -1.35
N SER A 197 -8.72 17.24 -1.24
CA SER A 197 -8.17 18.51 -1.68
C SER A 197 -7.02 18.96 -0.79
N ILE A 198 -5.87 19.22 -1.40
CA ILE A 198 -4.67 19.75 -0.75
C ILE A 198 -4.67 21.27 -0.84
N THR A 199 -4.86 21.81 -2.05
CA THR A 199 -5.01 23.24 -2.28
C THR A 199 -6.44 23.70 -1.99
N SER A 200 -6.57 24.98 -1.64
CA SER A 200 -7.86 25.68 -1.59
C SER A 200 -7.81 26.80 -2.63
N ASN A 201 -8.66 26.72 -3.67
CA ASN A 201 -8.67 27.68 -4.78
C ASN A 201 -7.31 27.89 -5.45
N GLY A 202 -6.52 26.82 -5.60
CA GLY A 202 -5.18 26.85 -6.20
C GLY A 202 -4.07 27.41 -5.29
N MET A 203 -4.43 27.80 -4.06
CA MET A 203 -3.49 28.25 -3.05
C MET A 203 -3.04 27.09 -2.17
N PHE A 204 -1.76 27.08 -1.84
CA PHE A 204 -1.17 26.15 -0.90
C PHE A 204 -0.58 26.93 0.28
N CYS A 205 -0.97 26.54 1.50
CA CYS A 205 -0.51 27.18 2.72
C CYS A 205 0.59 26.33 3.34
N PHE A 206 1.83 26.68 2.99
CA PHE A 206 3.04 26.00 3.48
C PHE A 206 3.21 26.15 4.99
N LEU A 207 2.96 27.36 5.48
CA LEU A 207 3.11 27.77 6.87
C LEU A 207 1.75 28.04 7.48
N ASN A 208 1.43 27.32 8.54
CA ASN A 208 0.24 27.53 9.35
C ASN A 208 0.66 27.61 10.81
N VAL A 209 1.15 28.79 11.19
CA VAL A 209 1.75 29.03 12.53
C VAL A 209 1.05 30.13 13.32
N VAL A 210 0.17 30.90 12.66
CA VAL A 210 -0.67 31.94 13.29
C VAL A 210 -2.12 31.46 13.26
N PRO A 211 -2.82 31.40 14.42
CA PRO A 211 -4.19 30.92 14.48
C PRO A 211 -5.13 31.62 13.49
N ASN A 212 -5.87 30.83 12.71
CA ASN A 212 -6.83 31.25 11.69
C ASN A 212 -6.31 32.25 10.64
N LEU A 213 -4.99 32.38 10.48
CA LEU A 213 -4.36 33.21 9.46
C LEU A 213 -3.48 32.35 8.53
N PRO A 214 -4.07 31.42 7.76
CA PRO A 214 -3.31 30.63 6.80
C PRO A 214 -2.76 31.53 5.69
N ALA A 215 -1.45 31.45 5.44
CA ALA A 215 -0.78 32.25 4.40
C ALA A 215 -0.55 31.39 3.15
N GLY A 216 -1.37 31.62 2.12
CA GLY A 216 -1.34 30.85 0.90
C GLY A 216 -0.44 31.47 -0.17
N LEU A 217 0.27 30.63 -0.91
CA LEU A 217 0.92 31.00 -2.17
C LEU A 217 0.28 30.19 -3.32
N PRO A 218 0.17 30.77 -4.54
CA PRO A 218 -0.31 30.02 -5.67
C PRO A 218 0.72 28.94 -6.04
N VAL A 219 0.26 27.70 -6.20
CA VAL A 219 1.11 26.59 -6.67
C VAL A 219 0.41 25.93 -7.87
N PRO A 220 0.56 26.48 -9.09
CA PRO A 220 -0.16 26.01 -10.27
C PRO A 220 0.11 24.54 -10.57
N VAL A 221 1.37 24.09 -10.45
CA VAL A 221 1.75 22.70 -10.71
C VAL A 221 1.01 21.72 -9.79
N LEU A 222 0.94 22.01 -8.49
CA LEU A 222 0.18 21.17 -7.55
C LEU A 222 -1.31 21.17 -7.89
N SER A 223 -1.85 22.33 -8.21
CA SER A 223 -3.27 22.48 -8.61
C SER A 223 -3.58 21.65 -9.85
N ASP A 224 -2.70 21.65 -10.84
CA ASP A 224 -2.82 20.85 -12.06
C ASP A 224 -2.74 19.36 -11.76
N VAL A 225 -1.76 18.93 -10.96
CA VAL A 225 -1.63 17.54 -10.54
C VAL A 225 -2.88 17.08 -9.80
N GLU A 226 -3.42 17.86 -8.86
CA GLU A 226 -4.65 17.46 -8.18
C GLU A 226 -5.86 17.35 -9.13
N ARG A 227 -5.96 18.23 -10.14
CA ARG A 227 -7.00 18.14 -11.18
C ARG A 227 -6.81 16.88 -12.03
N TRP A 228 -5.58 16.58 -12.45
CA TRP A 228 -5.26 15.39 -13.23
C TRP A 228 -5.55 14.12 -12.43
N VAL A 229 -5.10 14.03 -11.18
CA VAL A 229 -5.37 12.88 -10.29
C VAL A 229 -6.86 12.63 -10.17
N ARG A 230 -7.66 13.65 -9.85
CA ARG A 230 -9.12 13.52 -9.78
C ARG A 230 -9.70 13.01 -11.12
N SER A 231 -9.27 13.60 -12.24
CA SER A 231 -9.77 13.21 -13.56
C SER A 231 -9.42 11.76 -13.90
N MET A 232 -8.20 11.32 -13.59
CA MET A 232 -7.76 9.95 -13.85
C MET A 232 -8.50 8.95 -12.96
N GLN A 233 -8.74 9.28 -11.69
CA GLN A 233 -9.50 8.45 -10.75
C GLN A 233 -10.96 8.29 -11.20
N ALA A 234 -11.62 9.39 -11.57
CA ALA A 234 -12.97 9.38 -12.11
C ALA A 234 -13.05 8.55 -13.40
N GLU A 235 -12.12 8.78 -14.32
CA GLU A 235 -12.07 8.05 -15.60
C GLU A 235 -11.79 6.56 -15.41
N ALA A 236 -10.85 6.19 -14.52
CA ALA A 236 -10.59 4.80 -14.19
C ALA A 236 -11.84 4.13 -13.61
N ALA A 237 -12.57 4.84 -12.77
CA ALA A 237 -13.82 4.32 -12.20
C ALA A 237 -14.88 4.08 -13.28
N THR A 238 -15.11 5.05 -14.16
CA THR A 238 -16.03 4.93 -15.30
C THR A 238 -15.64 3.78 -16.23
N ARG A 239 -14.38 3.71 -16.68
CA ARG A 239 -13.89 2.66 -17.60
C ARG A 239 -13.98 1.25 -17.02
N ASN A 240 -13.94 1.13 -15.70
CA ASN A 240 -14.04 -0.15 -15.02
C ASN A 240 -15.45 -0.45 -14.50
N ASN A 241 -16.43 0.46 -14.65
CA ASN A 241 -17.76 0.34 -14.05
C ASN A 241 -17.69 0.07 -12.53
N ILE A 242 -16.98 0.92 -11.80
CA ILE A 242 -16.86 0.90 -10.34
C ILE A 242 -17.29 2.27 -9.77
N ASN A 243 -17.64 2.32 -8.49
CA ASN A 243 -18.10 3.57 -7.87
C ASN A 243 -16.93 4.54 -7.67
N PHE A 244 -17.14 5.82 -7.93
CA PHE A 244 -16.20 6.88 -7.61
C PHE A 244 -16.76 7.78 -6.50
N VAL A 245 -15.98 7.97 -5.44
CA VAL A 245 -16.29 8.94 -4.39
C VAL A 245 -15.32 10.11 -4.55
N ASP A 246 -15.83 11.26 -5.01
CA ASP A 246 -15.04 12.43 -5.36
C ASP A 246 -14.65 13.25 -4.11
N LEU A 247 -13.75 12.69 -3.30
CA LEU A 247 -13.30 13.33 -2.08
C LEU A 247 -12.65 14.70 -2.35
N LYS A 248 -12.05 14.93 -3.53
CA LYS A 248 -11.46 16.22 -3.87
C LYS A 248 -12.52 17.31 -3.93
N ALA A 249 -13.60 17.06 -4.67
CA ALA A 249 -14.69 18.02 -4.80
C ALA A 249 -15.37 18.27 -3.44
N GLU A 250 -15.65 17.20 -2.69
CA GLU A 250 -16.33 17.29 -1.40
C GLU A 250 -15.48 17.97 -0.30
N THR A 251 -14.15 18.04 -0.48
CA THR A 251 -13.21 18.66 0.47
C THR A 251 -12.51 19.91 -0.05
N ALA A 252 -12.99 20.53 -1.15
CA ALA A 252 -12.33 21.65 -1.81
C ALA A 252 -12.00 22.85 -0.89
N ASN A 253 -12.81 23.09 0.15
CA ASN A 253 -12.62 24.17 1.11
C ASN A 253 -12.01 23.70 2.45
N ARG A 254 -11.40 22.51 2.46
CA ARG A 254 -10.83 21.86 3.65
C ARG A 254 -9.33 21.59 3.52
N GLY A 255 -8.72 22.03 2.42
CA GLY A 255 -7.28 21.92 2.16
C GLY A 255 -6.43 22.79 3.09
N THR A 256 -5.13 22.88 2.80
CA THR A 256 -4.11 23.51 3.65
C THR A 256 -4.42 24.95 4.05
N CYS A 257 -5.19 25.69 3.25
CA CYS A 257 -5.55 27.08 3.50
C CYS A 257 -6.91 27.28 4.19
N ALA A 258 -7.58 26.21 4.63
CA ALA A 258 -8.80 26.35 5.40
C ALA A 258 -8.51 26.95 6.80
N PRO A 259 -9.50 27.61 7.44
CA PRO A 259 -9.42 27.98 8.86
C PRO A 259 -9.08 26.77 9.73
N ASP A 260 -8.43 26.98 10.88
CA ASP A 260 -7.83 25.89 11.66
C ASP A 260 -8.86 24.82 12.04
N ASN A 261 -10.02 25.25 12.51
CA ASN A 261 -11.11 24.35 12.88
C ASN A 261 -11.78 23.68 11.68
N GLN A 262 -11.52 24.10 10.44
CA GLN A 262 -12.08 23.56 9.21
C GLN A 262 -11.08 22.71 8.42
N ARG A 263 -9.79 22.80 8.75
CA ARG A 263 -8.70 22.19 8.00
C ARG A 263 -8.63 20.69 8.18
N PHE A 264 -8.58 19.97 7.07
CA PHE A 264 -8.38 18.53 7.02
C PHE A 264 -6.93 18.17 6.70
N ILE A 265 -6.23 18.97 5.88
CA ILE A 265 -4.88 18.67 5.43
C ILE A 265 -3.88 19.62 6.09
N SER A 266 -2.84 19.10 6.72
CA SER A 266 -1.75 19.90 7.30
C SER A 266 -0.92 20.64 6.25
N GLY A 267 -0.30 21.75 6.64
CA GLY A 267 0.79 22.39 5.89
C GLY A 267 2.11 21.62 6.00
N ILE A 268 3.22 22.29 5.71
CA ILE A 268 4.58 21.73 5.91
C ILE A 268 5.08 22.06 7.32
N ILE A 269 5.03 23.34 7.69
CA ILE A 269 5.28 23.79 9.06
C ILE A 269 3.93 24.24 9.60
N ASP A 270 3.38 23.41 10.47
CA ASP A 270 2.00 23.56 10.90
C ASP A 270 1.88 23.33 12.41
N THR A 271 1.57 24.41 13.13
CA THR A 271 1.31 24.39 14.58
C THR A 271 -0.16 24.64 14.90
N THR A 272 -0.99 24.96 13.90
CA THR A 272 -2.41 25.27 14.10
C THR A 272 -3.35 24.14 13.68
N THR A 273 -2.85 23.15 12.93
CA THR A 273 -3.57 21.93 12.60
C THR A 273 -3.35 20.89 13.70
N PRO A 274 -4.39 20.51 14.46
CA PRO A 274 -4.23 19.53 15.51
C PRO A 274 -4.17 18.11 14.94
N HIS A 275 -3.41 17.23 15.59
CA HIS A 275 -3.45 15.77 15.38
C HIS A 275 -3.28 15.32 13.91
N TYR A 276 -2.35 15.92 13.17
CA TYR A 276 -1.84 15.34 11.93
C TYR A 276 -0.63 14.45 12.23
N ASN A 277 -0.43 13.44 11.38
CA ASN A 277 0.69 12.50 11.54
C ASN A 277 1.81 12.77 10.54
N MET A 278 1.44 13.28 9.35
CA MET A 278 2.34 13.49 8.23
C MET A 278 2.08 14.88 7.62
N ILE A 279 3.12 15.55 7.15
CA ILE A 279 2.97 16.87 6.51
C ILE A 279 2.18 16.73 5.21
N ILE A 280 1.34 17.70 4.86
CA ILE A 280 0.50 17.65 3.65
C ILE A 280 -0.42 16.42 3.64
N HIS A 281 -0.89 15.96 4.80
CA HIS A 281 -1.75 14.78 4.91
C HIS A 281 -2.93 15.04 5.85
N PRO A 282 -3.96 14.17 5.82
CA PRO A 282 -5.12 14.32 6.69
C PRO A 282 -4.74 14.37 8.18
N ASN A 283 -5.36 15.28 8.92
CA ASN A 283 -5.42 15.19 10.37
C ASN A 283 -6.53 14.21 10.80
N LEU A 284 -6.68 14.02 12.12
CA LEU A 284 -7.76 13.19 12.68
C LEU A 284 -9.16 13.65 12.22
N LYS A 285 -9.40 14.96 12.09
CA LYS A 285 -10.69 15.49 11.63
C LYS A 285 -10.99 15.08 10.18
N GLY A 286 -10.01 15.23 9.29
CA GLY A 286 -10.11 14.77 7.91
C GLY A 286 -10.29 13.26 7.81
N SER A 287 -9.54 12.50 8.61
CA SER A 287 -9.66 11.03 8.67
C SER A 287 -11.04 10.57 9.14
N ASN A 288 -11.61 11.22 10.17
CA ASN A 288 -12.97 10.96 10.63
C ASN A 288 -14.01 11.31 9.56
N TRP A 289 -13.83 12.43 8.85
CA TRP A 289 -14.75 12.83 7.79
C TRP A 289 -14.75 11.82 6.63
N VAL A 290 -13.57 11.35 6.19
CA VAL A 290 -13.48 10.32 5.15
C VAL A 290 -14.08 9.00 5.63
N ALA A 291 -13.84 8.59 6.88
CA ALA A 291 -14.45 7.40 7.46
C ALA A 291 -16.00 7.46 7.41
N ASP A 292 -16.57 8.59 7.84
CA ASP A 292 -18.02 8.81 7.82
C ASP A 292 -18.57 8.89 6.39
N ARG A 293 -17.81 9.49 5.46
CA ARG A 293 -18.20 9.58 4.05
C ARG A 293 -18.17 8.24 3.35
N MET A 294 -17.15 7.43 3.62
CA MET A 294 -16.98 6.12 3.03
C MET A 294 -17.99 5.13 3.58
N SER A 295 -18.36 5.18 4.85
CA SER A 295 -19.36 4.23 5.42
C SER A 295 -20.70 4.25 4.69
N ARG A 296 -21.07 5.37 4.06
CA ARG A 296 -22.27 5.52 3.22
C ARG A 296 -22.12 4.96 1.79
N SER A 297 -20.94 4.50 1.41
CA SER A 297 -20.61 4.04 0.06
C SER A 297 -20.10 2.60 -0.01
N LEU A 298 -20.09 1.88 1.12
CA LEU A 298 -19.70 0.46 1.21
C LEU A 298 -20.86 -0.48 0.90
#